data_AF-C9MWE0-F1
#
_entry.id   AF-C9MWE0-F1
#
_cell.length_a   1.000
_cell.length_b   1.000
_cell.length_c   1.000
_cell.angle_alpha   90.00
_cell.angle_beta   90.00
_cell.angle_gamma   90.00
#
_symmetry.space_group_name_H-M   'P 1'
#
loop_
_entity.id
_entity.type
_entity.pdbx_description
1 polymer ?
#
loop_
_entity_poly.entity_id
_entity_poly.type
_entity_poly.pdbx_seq_one_letter_code
_entity_poly.pdbx_strand_id
1 'polypeptide(L)'
;MEKPIEEILANLEVLPEQIRGAVRNNGGGFYNHNLYFEIMGPNAGGEPAGELAEKIKEAFGSFDAFKEEFSKAAATRFGSGWAWLVVNKDGKLKVTSTANQDNPLMPGATSCGCSQGTPILGIDVWEHAYYLNYQNRRPDYISAFFNVINWDEVSKKYEATK
;
A
#
# COMPACT_ATOMS: atom_id res chain seq x y z
N MET A 1 -7.05 7.83 -26.60
CA MET A 1 -7.71 7.73 -25.30
C MET A 1 -6.63 7.63 -24.26
N GLU A 2 -6.56 8.59 -23.36
CA GLU A 2 -5.69 8.53 -22.18
C GLU A 2 -6.26 7.50 -21.22
N LYS A 3 -5.44 6.56 -20.76
CA LYS A 3 -5.81 5.54 -19.78
C LYS A 3 -5.28 5.94 -18.40
N PRO A 4 -6.04 5.71 -17.32
CA PRO A 4 -5.54 5.93 -15.97
C PRO A 4 -4.37 4.97 -15.69
N ILE A 5 -3.45 5.39 -14.82
CA ILE A 5 -2.24 4.60 -14.52
C ILE A 5 -2.61 3.22 -13.95
N GLU A 6 -3.69 3.13 -13.17
CA GLU A 6 -4.20 1.91 -12.58
C GLU A 6 -4.55 0.87 -13.64
N GLU A 7 -5.21 1.28 -14.73
CA GLU A 7 -5.56 0.39 -15.84
C GLU A 7 -4.30 -0.11 -16.56
N ILE A 8 -3.30 0.78 -16.74
CA ILE A 8 -2.03 0.43 -17.37
C ILE A 8 -1.27 -0.60 -16.52
N LEU A 9 -1.18 -0.37 -15.20
CA LEU A 9 -0.46 -1.24 -14.28
C LEU A 9 -1.15 -2.58 -14.04
N ALA A 10 -2.49 -2.62 -14.08
CA ALA A 10 -3.23 -3.87 -14.02
C ALA A 10 -3.05 -4.76 -15.26
N ASN A 11 -2.62 -4.17 -16.38
CA ASN A 11 -2.55 -4.84 -17.69
C ASN A 11 -1.14 -4.79 -18.31
N LEU A 12 -0.07 -4.79 -17.51
CA LEU A 12 1.31 -4.66 -18.02
C LEU A 12 1.67 -5.66 -19.14
N GLU A 13 1.10 -6.86 -19.13
CA GLU A 13 1.37 -7.88 -20.15
C GLU A 13 0.91 -7.49 -21.56
N VAL A 14 -0.07 -6.58 -21.69
CA VAL A 14 -0.53 -6.10 -22.99
C VAL A 14 0.43 -5.08 -23.61
N LEU A 15 1.37 -4.55 -22.82
CA LEU A 15 2.36 -3.61 -23.31
C LEU A 15 3.46 -4.33 -24.11
N PRO A 16 4.03 -3.65 -25.13
CA PRO A 16 5.23 -4.12 -25.80
C PRO A 16 6.33 -4.46 -24.80
N GLU A 17 6.96 -5.62 -25.00
CA GLU A 17 7.98 -6.16 -24.09
C GLU A 17 9.10 -5.15 -23.81
N GLN A 18 9.48 -4.35 -24.82
CA GLN A 18 10.56 -3.39 -24.76
C GLN A 18 10.31 -2.24 -23.76
N ILE A 19 9.05 -1.93 -23.45
CA ILE A 19 8.70 -0.85 -22.51
C ILE A 19 8.14 -1.38 -21.19
N ARG A 20 7.76 -2.66 -21.10
CA ARG A 20 7.06 -3.25 -19.95
C ARG A 20 7.82 -3.04 -18.64
N GLY A 21 9.14 -3.27 -18.64
CA GLY A 21 9.98 -3.08 -17.46
C GLY A 21 10.05 -1.61 -17.01
N ALA A 22 10.15 -0.67 -17.96
CA ALA A 22 10.18 0.75 -17.65
C ALA A 22 8.86 1.24 -17.07
N VAL A 23 7.72 0.78 -17.62
CA VAL A 23 6.39 1.14 -17.11
C VAL A 23 6.12 0.50 -15.75
N ARG A 24 6.50 -0.76 -15.54
CA ARG A 24 6.41 -1.43 -14.24
C ARG A 24 7.13 -0.63 -13.14
N ASN A 25 8.39 -0.26 -13.39
CA ASN A 25 9.20 0.40 -12.38
C ASN A 25 8.82 1.88 -12.18
N ASN A 26 8.72 2.66 -13.25
CA ASN A 26 8.47 4.09 -13.15
C ASN A 26 6.99 4.41 -12.96
N GLY A 27 6.11 3.72 -13.69
CA GLY A 27 4.66 3.85 -13.52
C GLY A 27 4.21 3.33 -12.15
N GLY A 28 4.80 2.22 -11.69
CA GLY A 28 4.64 1.74 -10.32
C GLY A 28 5.08 2.80 -9.30
N GLY A 29 6.27 3.37 -9.46
CA GLY A 29 6.77 4.44 -8.59
C GLY A 29 5.84 5.65 -8.55
N PHE A 30 5.38 6.11 -9.71
CA PHE A 30 4.40 7.21 -9.81
C PHE A 30 3.12 6.90 -9.02
N TYR A 31 2.51 5.74 -9.25
CA TYR A 31 1.28 5.34 -8.56
C TYR A 31 1.50 5.23 -7.04
N ASN A 32 2.55 4.52 -6.63
CA ASN A 32 2.82 4.23 -5.22
C ASN A 32 3.00 5.51 -4.40
N HIS A 33 3.79 6.48 -4.91
CA HIS A 33 4.06 7.71 -4.19
C HIS A 33 2.87 8.68 -4.19
N ASN A 34 2.07 8.74 -5.27
CA ASN A 34 0.84 9.54 -5.24
C ASN A 34 -0.11 9.03 -4.15
N LEU A 35 -0.34 7.70 -4.09
CA LEU A 35 -1.11 7.10 -3.01
C LEU A 35 -0.52 7.41 -1.63
N TYR A 36 0.79 7.28 -1.47
CA TYR A 36 1.50 7.53 -0.20
C TYR A 36 1.31 8.96 0.32
N PHE A 37 1.39 9.96 -0.54
CA PHE A 37 1.18 11.35 -0.13
C PHE A 37 -0.30 11.67 0.15
N GLU A 38 -1.23 11.11 -0.62
CA GLU A 38 -2.67 11.33 -0.44
C GLU A 38 -3.20 10.78 0.90
N ILE A 39 -2.66 9.66 1.39
CA ILE A 39 -3.10 9.01 2.63
C ILE A 39 -2.39 9.53 3.89
N MET A 40 -1.59 10.58 3.78
CA MET A 40 -0.90 11.20 4.92
C MET A 40 -1.34 12.66 5.10
N GLY A 41 -1.31 13.15 6.33
CA GLY A 41 -1.65 14.54 6.60
C GLY A 41 -1.08 15.07 7.92
N PRO A 42 -0.94 16.41 8.06
CA PRO A 42 -0.62 17.02 9.34
C PRO A 42 -1.78 16.83 10.32
N ASN A 43 -1.47 16.65 11.61
CA ASN A 43 -2.46 16.43 12.69
C ASN A 43 -3.39 15.23 12.43
N ALA A 44 -2.90 14.22 11.70
CA ALA A 44 -3.61 12.98 11.42
C ALA A 44 -3.27 11.89 12.45
N GLY A 45 -3.41 10.62 12.09
CA GLY A 45 -3.21 9.48 12.97
C GLY A 45 -4.48 9.09 13.74
N GLY A 46 -4.30 8.40 14.87
CA GLY A 46 -5.41 7.79 15.60
C GLY A 46 -5.88 6.50 14.94
N GLU A 47 -7.18 6.23 15.01
CA GLU A 47 -7.81 5.02 14.47
C GLU A 47 -8.81 5.37 13.35
N PRO A 48 -9.02 4.48 12.38
CA PRO A 48 -10.09 4.64 11.42
C PRO A 48 -11.45 4.62 12.11
N ALA A 49 -12.44 5.25 11.48
CA ALA A 49 -13.83 5.26 11.93
C ALA A 49 -14.76 4.66 10.87
N GLY A 50 -16.03 4.50 11.24
CA GLY A 50 -17.08 4.07 10.32
C GLY A 50 -16.84 2.66 9.74
N GLU A 51 -17.22 2.47 8.48
CA GLU A 51 -17.23 1.15 7.86
C GLU A 51 -15.83 0.55 7.69
N LEU A 52 -14.82 1.38 7.42
CA LEU A 52 -13.44 0.90 7.34
C LEU A 52 -12.98 0.29 8.66
N ALA A 53 -13.33 0.90 9.80
CA ALA A 53 -13.01 0.37 11.12
C ALA A 53 -13.65 -1.00 11.37
N GLU A 54 -14.93 -1.13 11.02
CA GLU A 54 -15.66 -2.41 11.12
C GLU A 54 -15.04 -3.48 10.22
N LYS A 55 -14.62 -3.12 9.00
CA LYS A 55 -13.98 -4.05 8.06
C LYS A 55 -12.58 -4.46 8.50
N ILE A 56 -11.84 -3.56 9.13
CA ILE A 56 -10.56 -3.90 9.77
C ILE A 56 -10.80 -4.88 10.92
N LYS A 57 -11.79 -4.61 11.78
CA LYS A 57 -12.15 -5.52 12.87
C LYS A 57 -12.61 -6.90 12.36
N GLU A 58 -13.40 -6.94 11.29
CA GLU A 58 -13.83 -8.18 10.64
C GLU A 58 -12.64 -8.99 10.09
N ALA A 59 -11.70 -8.32 9.43
CA ALA A 59 -10.57 -8.98 8.76
C ALA A 59 -9.45 -9.40 9.72
N PHE A 60 -9.16 -8.59 10.74
CA PHE A 60 -7.98 -8.72 11.60
C PHE A 60 -8.31 -8.95 13.08
N GLY A 61 -9.59 -8.86 13.46
CA GLY A 61 -10.07 -9.02 14.84
C GLY A 61 -10.04 -7.72 15.67
N SER A 62 -9.02 -6.88 15.47
CA SER A 62 -8.92 -5.55 16.09
C SER A 62 -8.01 -4.63 15.27
N PHE A 63 -8.07 -3.32 15.54
CA PHE A 63 -7.14 -2.36 14.95
C PHE A 63 -5.69 -2.62 15.37
N ASP A 64 -5.46 -3.00 16.63
CA ASP A 64 -4.12 -3.38 17.11
C ASP A 64 -3.56 -4.60 16.38
N ALA A 65 -4.39 -5.62 16.13
CA ALA A 65 -3.97 -6.79 15.35
C ALA A 65 -3.64 -6.43 13.90
N PHE A 66 -4.43 -5.53 13.28
CA PHE A 66 -4.08 -4.96 11.97
C PHE A 66 -2.74 -4.22 12.00
N LYS A 67 -2.50 -3.36 13.01
CA LYS A 67 -1.23 -2.64 13.15
C LYS A 67 -0.06 -3.59 13.27
N GLU A 68 -0.20 -4.67 14.04
CA GLU A 68 0.84 -5.70 14.17
C GLU A 68 1.12 -6.38 12.82
N GLU A 69 0.08 -6.84 12.12
CA GLU A 69 0.22 -7.52 10.84
C GLU A 69 0.83 -6.60 9.76
N PHE A 70 0.34 -5.37 9.66
CA PHE A 70 0.86 -4.36 8.73
C PHE A 70 2.31 -3.99 9.04
N SER A 71 2.63 -3.76 10.32
CA SER A 71 4.00 -3.46 10.75
C SER A 71 4.96 -4.61 10.46
N LYS A 72 4.52 -5.85 10.68
CA LYS A 72 5.30 -7.05 10.34
C LYS A 72 5.55 -7.15 8.84
N ALA A 73 4.54 -6.91 8.00
CA ALA A 73 4.71 -6.91 6.54
C ALA A 73 5.71 -5.84 6.08
N ALA A 74 5.67 -4.65 6.66
CA ALA A 74 6.59 -3.55 6.37
C ALA A 74 8.03 -3.85 6.85
N ALA A 75 8.17 -4.37 8.06
CA ALA A 75 9.47 -4.68 8.65
C ALA A 75 10.17 -5.84 7.94
N THR A 76 9.42 -6.88 7.55
CA THR A 76 9.96 -8.10 6.95
C THR A 76 10.15 -8.04 5.44
N ARG A 77 9.73 -6.95 4.78
CA ARG A 77 10.08 -6.68 3.38
C ARG A 77 11.59 -6.48 3.25
N PHE A 78 12.31 -7.54 2.92
CA PHE A 78 13.76 -7.47 2.71
C PHE A 78 14.10 -6.63 1.47
N GLY A 79 15.08 -5.75 1.61
CA GLY A 79 15.45 -4.78 0.59
C GLY A 79 14.44 -3.62 0.48
N SER A 80 14.28 -3.12 -0.74
CA SER A 80 13.39 -2.02 -1.09
C SER A 80 11.98 -2.54 -1.44
N GLY A 81 10.95 -1.77 -1.08
CA GLY A 81 9.58 -2.16 -1.37
C GLY A 81 8.56 -1.39 -0.56
N TRP A 82 7.37 -1.97 -0.48
CA TRP A 82 6.19 -1.37 0.12
C TRP A 82 5.40 -2.40 0.93
N ALA A 83 4.68 -1.95 1.95
CA ALA A 83 3.61 -2.71 2.59
C ALA A 83 2.26 -2.03 2.35
N TRP A 84 1.20 -2.83 2.22
CA TRP A 84 -0.10 -2.39 1.72
C TRP A 84 -1.24 -2.97 2.55
N LEU A 85 -2.29 -2.16 2.72
CA LEU A 85 -3.64 -2.63 2.98
C LEU A 85 -4.41 -2.54 1.66
N VAL A 86 -4.97 -3.66 1.22
CA VAL A 86 -5.69 -3.76 -0.06
C VAL A 86 -7.11 -4.25 0.16
N VAL A 87 -7.98 -3.87 -0.77
CA VAL A 87 -9.29 -4.50 -0.96
C VAL A 87 -9.14 -5.54 -2.06
N ASN A 88 -9.27 -6.82 -1.72
CA ASN A 88 -9.18 -7.91 -2.69
C ASN A 88 -10.44 -7.98 -3.58
N LYS A 89 -10.44 -8.87 -4.57
CA LYS A 89 -11.58 -9.05 -5.50
C LYS A 89 -12.89 -9.48 -4.82
N ASP A 90 -12.84 -10.03 -3.62
CA ASP A 90 -14.00 -10.42 -2.83
C ASP A 90 -14.51 -9.28 -1.91
N GLY A 91 -13.94 -8.09 -2.02
CA GLY A 91 -14.25 -6.94 -1.17
C GLY A 91 -13.66 -7.04 0.26
N LYS A 92 -12.72 -7.96 0.49
CA LYS A 92 -12.10 -8.20 1.81
C LYS A 92 -10.77 -7.49 1.94
N LEU A 93 -10.51 -7.00 3.15
CA LEU A 93 -9.23 -6.40 3.48
C LEU A 93 -8.12 -7.47 3.62
N LYS A 94 -6.94 -7.15 3.09
CA LYS A 94 -5.73 -7.96 3.22
C LYS A 94 -4.50 -7.08 3.41
N VAL A 95 -3.57 -7.54 4.25
CA VAL A 95 -2.21 -6.98 4.32
C VAL A 95 -1.31 -7.74 3.34
N THR A 96 -0.42 -7.01 2.67
CA THR A 96 0.63 -7.61 1.83
C THR A 96 1.84 -6.70 1.69
N SER A 97 2.86 -7.18 0.99
CA SER A 97 4.03 -6.37 0.64
C SER A 97 4.51 -6.71 -0.76
N THR A 98 5.16 -5.76 -1.42
CA THR A 98 5.71 -5.90 -2.77
C THR A 98 7.17 -5.45 -2.81
N ALA A 99 7.93 -5.96 -3.78
CA ALA A 99 9.32 -5.58 -3.97
C ALA A 99 9.43 -4.34 -4.86
N ASN A 100 10.45 -3.51 -4.62
CA ASN A 100 10.76 -2.34 -5.44
C ASN A 100 9.54 -1.41 -5.62
N GLN A 101 9.12 -1.17 -6.86
CA GLN A 101 7.95 -0.34 -7.19
C GLN A 101 6.75 -1.15 -7.67
N ASP A 102 6.81 -2.47 -7.54
CA ASP A 102 5.65 -3.32 -7.78
C ASP A 102 4.53 -2.93 -6.82
N ASN A 103 3.29 -3.08 -7.26
CA ASN A 103 2.13 -2.84 -6.40
C ASN A 103 1.01 -3.86 -6.65
N PRO A 104 0.06 -3.97 -5.71
CA PRO A 104 -1.00 -4.97 -5.77
C PRO A 104 -1.96 -4.90 -6.97
N LEU A 105 -1.91 -3.85 -7.80
CA LEU A 105 -2.65 -3.81 -9.07
C LEU A 105 -2.03 -4.75 -10.10
N MET A 106 -0.70 -4.88 -10.08
CA MET A 106 0.06 -5.63 -11.08
C MET A 106 -0.10 -7.14 -10.89
N PRO A 107 -0.43 -7.90 -11.94
CA PRO A 107 -0.47 -9.36 -11.89
C PRO A 107 0.84 -9.96 -11.38
N GLY A 108 0.77 -10.81 -10.35
CA GLY A 108 1.93 -11.53 -9.81
C GLY A 108 2.91 -10.69 -8.98
N ALA A 109 2.60 -9.43 -8.68
CA ALA A 109 3.45 -8.56 -7.85
C ALA A 109 3.45 -8.91 -6.36
N THR A 110 2.34 -9.44 -5.86
CA THR A 110 2.20 -9.81 -4.44
C THR A 110 2.73 -11.21 -4.18
N SER A 111 3.39 -11.40 -3.03
CA SER A 111 4.01 -12.68 -2.66
C SER A 111 3.03 -13.87 -2.59
N CYS A 112 1.74 -13.59 -2.37
CA CYS A 112 0.65 -14.52 -2.69
C CYS A 112 -0.32 -13.85 -3.65
N GLY A 113 -0.85 -14.59 -4.63
CA GLY A 113 -1.98 -14.11 -5.46
C GLY A 113 -3.26 -13.83 -4.66
N CYS A 114 -3.27 -14.22 -3.38
CA CYS A 114 -4.34 -13.99 -2.42
C CYS A 114 -4.46 -12.55 -1.90
N SER A 115 -3.45 -11.72 -2.19
CA SER A 115 -3.42 -10.30 -1.80
C SER A 115 -3.36 -9.35 -2.99
N GLN A 116 -3.70 -9.83 -4.19
CA GLN A 116 -3.94 -8.95 -5.33
C GLN A 116 -5.24 -8.17 -5.09
N GLY A 117 -5.22 -6.87 -5.33
CA GLY A 117 -6.35 -5.99 -4.99
C GLY A 117 -6.02 -4.52 -5.17
N THR A 118 -7.00 -3.66 -4.83
CA THR A 118 -6.85 -2.21 -4.90
C THR A 118 -6.20 -1.70 -3.60
N PRO A 119 -5.02 -1.08 -3.65
CA PRO A 119 -4.39 -0.47 -2.48
C PRO A 119 -5.18 0.73 -1.96
N ILE A 120 -5.42 0.75 -0.64
CA ILE A 120 -6.09 1.87 0.04
C ILE A 120 -5.18 2.55 1.09
N LEU A 121 -4.16 1.84 1.56
CA LEU A 121 -3.08 2.36 2.41
C LEU A 121 -1.77 1.71 1.96
N GLY A 122 -0.69 2.48 1.93
CA GLY A 122 0.66 1.99 1.62
C GLY A 122 1.73 2.72 2.44
N ILE A 123 2.79 2.00 2.83
CA ILE A 123 3.98 2.61 3.43
C ILE A 123 5.21 2.30 2.56
N ASP A 124 5.95 3.35 2.22
CA ASP A 124 7.24 3.24 1.55
C ASP A 124 8.29 2.75 2.54
N VAL A 125 8.91 1.58 2.29
CA VAL A 125 10.02 1.05 3.09
C VAL A 125 11.33 0.97 2.31
N TRP A 126 11.44 1.71 1.20
CA TRP A 126 12.73 2.07 0.64
C TRP A 126 13.51 2.91 1.65
N GLU A 127 14.84 2.71 1.72
CA GLU A 127 15.66 3.42 2.70
C GLU A 127 15.58 4.94 2.54
N HIS A 128 15.43 5.46 1.31
CA HIS A 128 15.27 6.90 1.07
C HIS A 128 14.09 7.53 1.82
N ALA A 129 13.05 6.75 2.17
CA ALA A 129 11.86 7.27 2.83
C ALA A 129 12.13 7.63 4.31
N TYR A 130 13.13 7.00 4.93
CA TYR A 130 13.35 7.11 6.38
C TYR A 130 14.79 7.34 6.81
N TYR A 131 15.78 7.14 5.95
CA TYR A 131 17.18 7.05 6.38
C TYR A 131 17.70 8.31 7.08
N LEU A 132 17.28 9.50 6.64
CA LEU A 132 17.74 10.76 7.20
C LEU A 132 17.35 10.93 8.68
N ASN A 133 16.16 10.46 9.08
CA ASN A 133 15.65 10.61 10.44
C ASN A 133 15.83 9.35 11.30
N TYR A 134 15.79 8.17 10.69
CA TYR A 134 15.72 6.89 11.39
C TYR A 134 16.92 5.96 11.13
N GLN A 135 17.72 6.22 10.09
CA GLN A 135 18.86 5.37 9.69
C GLN A 135 18.42 3.91 9.52
N ASN A 136 19.03 2.95 10.23
CA ASN A 136 18.65 1.54 10.19
C ASN A 136 17.38 1.19 10.98
N ARG A 137 16.79 2.15 11.70
CA ARG A 137 15.63 1.93 12.59
C ARG A 137 14.30 1.99 11.83
N ARG A 138 14.16 1.12 10.83
CA ARG A 138 12.90 0.96 10.08
C ARG A 138 11.68 0.73 11.00
N PRO A 139 11.75 -0.06 12.09
CA PRO A 139 10.61 -0.21 13.01
C PRO A 139 10.13 1.10 13.65
N ASP A 140 11.05 2.03 13.95
CA ASP A 140 10.71 3.33 14.53
C ASP A 140 9.96 4.21 13.50
N TYR A 141 10.39 4.17 12.24
CA TYR A 141 9.71 4.83 11.12
C TYR A 141 8.31 4.25 10.89
N ILE A 142 8.16 2.92 10.88
CA ILE A 142 6.85 2.25 10.75
C ILE A 142 5.92 2.68 11.90
N SER A 143 6.44 2.72 13.12
CA SER A 143 5.67 3.16 14.29
C SER A 143 5.24 4.63 14.17
N ALA A 144 6.12 5.49 13.66
CA ALA A 144 5.83 6.90 13.44
C ALA A 144 4.81 7.13 12.31
N PHE A 145 4.82 6.29 11.27
CA PHE A 145 3.89 6.38 10.15
C PHE A 145 2.42 6.33 10.61
N PHE A 146 2.08 5.49 11.60
CA PHE A 146 0.72 5.43 12.15
C PHE A 146 0.21 6.74 12.76
N ASN A 147 1.11 7.67 13.12
CA ASN A 147 0.74 8.97 13.67
C ASN A 147 0.42 10.01 12.59
N VAL A 148 0.64 9.71 11.32
CA VAL A 148 0.42 10.63 10.20
C VAL A 148 -0.55 10.09 9.15
N ILE A 149 -1.12 8.89 9.36
CA ILE A 149 -2.13 8.33 8.46
C ILE A 149 -3.39 9.18 8.52
N ASN A 150 -3.81 9.66 7.34
CA ASN A 150 -5.10 10.32 7.14
C ASN A 150 -6.17 9.25 6.89
N TRP A 151 -6.81 8.78 7.97
CA TRP A 151 -7.83 7.73 7.91
C TRP A 151 -9.08 8.12 7.11
N ASP A 152 -9.37 9.42 6.96
CA ASP A 152 -10.48 9.88 6.12
C ASP A 152 -10.20 9.61 4.64
N GLU A 153 -8.96 9.87 4.18
CA GLU A 153 -8.57 9.58 2.80
C GLU A 153 -8.47 8.07 2.54
N VAL A 154 -8.00 7.28 3.50
CA VAL A 154 -8.03 5.82 3.40
C VAL A 154 -9.48 5.31 3.31
N SER A 155 -10.40 5.91 4.07
CA SER A 155 -11.83 5.55 4.05
C SER A 155 -12.48 5.89 2.71
N LYS A 156 -12.21 7.08 2.15
CA LYS A 156 -12.69 7.45 0.80
C LYS A 156 -12.18 6.49 -0.27
N LYS A 157 -10.92 6.09 -0.20
CA LYS A 157 -10.34 5.09 -1.12
C LYS A 157 -11.02 3.74 -0.95
N TYR A 158 -11.27 3.29 0.28
CA TYR A 158 -12.03 2.08 0.55
C TYR A 158 -13.44 2.14 -0.07
N GLU A 159 -14.16 3.23 0.14
CA GLU A 159 -15.51 3.43 -0.43
C GLU A 159 -15.50 3.40 -1.96
N ALA A 160 -14.48 3.97 -2.61
CA ALA A 160 -14.31 3.95 -4.06
C ALA A 160 -13.98 2.55 -4.65
N THR A 161 -13.70 1.55 -3.81
CA THR A 161 -13.47 0.16 -4.27
C THR A 161 -14.74 -0.70 -4.33
N LYS A 162 -15.87 -0.19 -3.84
CA LYS A 162 -17.16 -0.89 -3.87
C LYS A 162 -17.83 -0.79 -5.23
#